data_AF-A0A0F7CGY3-F1
#
_entry.id   AF-A0A0F7CGY3-F1
#
_cell.length_a   1.000
_cell.length_b   1.000
_cell.length_c   1.000
_cell.angle_alpha   90.00
_cell.angle_beta   90.00
_cell.angle_gamma   90.00
#
_symmetry.space_group_name_H-M   'P 1'
#
loop_
_entity.id
_entity.type
_entity.pdbx_description
1 polymer ?
#
loop_
_entity_poly.entity_id
_entity_poly.type
_entity_poly.pdbx_seq_one_letter_code
_entity_poly.pdbx_strand_id
1 'polypeptide(L)' 'MSELRKEVTEEEVKQIALQHIAQNPSNTFNYHFMSINKSINRYPCWSVIFETRTFNGDLVDGPLVLGIDEYGEIIFIG' A
#
# COMPACT_ATOMS: atom_id res chain seq x y z
N MET A 1 10.36 10.87 -27.86
CA MET A 1 9.13 11.31 -27.18
C MET A 1 9.01 10.45 -25.94
N SER A 2 9.37 10.98 -24.77
CA SER A 2 9.16 10.30 -23.49
C SER A 2 7.67 10.29 -23.25
N GLU A 3 7.04 9.13 -23.11
CA GLU A 3 5.68 9.06 -22.58
C GLU A 3 5.70 9.68 -21.18
N LEU A 4 4.99 10.79 -20.99
CA LEU A 4 4.78 11.37 -19.67
C LEU A 4 3.90 10.38 -18.90
N ARG A 5 4.50 9.64 -17.97
CA ARG A 5 3.74 8.78 -17.04
C ARG A 5 2.76 9.66 -16.27
N LYS A 6 1.49 9.26 -16.25
CA LYS A 6 0.42 9.94 -15.51
C LYS A 6 0.58 9.63 -14.03
N GLU A 7 0.48 10.65 -13.17
CA GLU A 7 0.40 10.42 -11.72
C GLU A 7 -0.86 9.63 -11.35
N VAL A 8 -0.72 8.69 -10.42
CA VAL A 8 -1.84 7.93 -9.88
C VAL A 8 -2.64 8.73 -8.86
N THR A 9 -3.94 8.52 -8.87
CA THR A 9 -4.91 9.03 -7.89
C THR A 9 -4.92 8.18 -6.62
N GLU A 10 -5.51 8.71 -5.54
CA GLU A 10 -5.68 7.96 -4.29
C GLU A 10 -6.46 6.64 -4.48
N GLU A 11 -7.48 6.64 -5.33
CA GLU A 11 -8.24 5.42 -5.63
C GLU A 11 -7.41 4.41 -6.42
N GLU A 12 -6.63 4.85 -7.43
CA GLU A 12 -5.70 3.96 -8.16
C GLU A 12 -4.65 3.36 -7.21
N VAL A 13 -4.10 4.16 -6.29
CA VAL A 13 -3.17 3.70 -5.23
C VAL A 13 -3.82 2.66 -4.33
N LYS A 14 -5.08 2.89 -3.92
CA LYS A 14 -5.85 1.93 -3.12
C LYS A 14 -5.99 0.59 -3.84
N GLN A 15 -6.35 0.62 -5.12
CA GLN A 15 -6.52 -0.60 -5.93
C GLN A 15 -5.20 -1.35 -6.09
N ILE A 16 -4.09 -0.64 -6.37
CA ILE A 16 -2.75 -1.24 -6.46
C ILE A 16 -2.39 -1.95 -5.16
N ALA A 17 -2.59 -1.28 -4.02
CA ALA A 17 -2.29 -1.84 -2.71
C ALA A 17 -3.15 -3.08 -2.40
N LEU A 18 -4.46 -3.02 -2.62
CA LEU A 18 -5.36 -4.16 -2.40
C LEU A 18 -5.02 -5.34 -3.31
N GLN A 19 -4.72 -5.06 -4.58
CA GLN A 19 -4.30 -6.09 -5.54
C GLN A 19 -2.99 -6.77 -5.11
N HIS A 20 -2.01 -6.00 -4.64
CA HIS A 20 -0.74 -6.54 -4.15
C HIS A 20 -0.96 -7.52 -2.99
N ILE A 21 -1.78 -7.14 -2.01
CA ILE A 21 -2.14 -8.00 -0.87
C ILE A 21 -2.86 -9.26 -1.32
N ALA A 22 -3.83 -9.13 -2.24
CA ALA A 22 -4.59 -10.27 -2.75
C ALA A 22 -3.71 -11.26 -3.55
N GLN A 23 -2.68 -10.76 -4.24
CA GLN A 23 -1.73 -11.59 -5.00
C GLN A 23 -0.66 -12.24 -4.12
N ASN A 24 -0.42 -11.70 -2.92
CA ASN A 24 0.58 -12.19 -1.97
C ASN A 24 -0.05 -12.54 -0.63
N PRO A 25 -1.00 -13.50 -0.58
CA PRO A 25 -1.67 -13.86 0.66
C PRO A 25 -0.66 -14.46 1.67
N SER A 26 -0.80 -14.05 2.92
CA SER A 26 -0.05 -14.65 4.03
C SER A 26 -0.84 -15.82 4.61
N ASN A 27 -0.13 -16.91 4.96
CA ASN A 27 -0.73 -18.03 5.69
C ASN A 27 -0.87 -17.75 7.19
N THR A 28 -0.28 -16.65 7.67
CA THR A 28 -0.22 -16.30 9.10
C THR A 28 -1.09 -15.10 9.43
N PHE A 29 -1.19 -14.16 8.48
CA PHE A 29 -1.79 -12.85 8.71
C PHE A 29 -2.89 -12.51 7.70
N ASN A 30 -3.90 -11.79 8.20
CA ASN A 30 -4.90 -11.09 7.43
C ASN A 30 -4.61 -9.59 7.47
N TYR A 31 -4.75 -8.90 6.35
CA TYR A 31 -4.49 -7.46 6.25
C TYR A 31 -5.79 -6.71 5.99
N HIS A 32 -6.07 -5.71 6.81
CA HIS A 32 -7.27 -4.88 6.70
C HIS A 32 -6.86 -3.46 6.35
N PHE A 33 -7.42 -2.92 5.26
CA PHE A 33 -7.12 -1.56 4.84
C PHE A 33 -7.51 -0.55 5.93
N MET A 34 -6.59 0.37 6.26
CA MET A 34 -6.82 1.40 7.26
C MET A 34 -6.85 2.81 6.66
N SER A 35 -5.79 3.20 5.93
CA SER A 35 -5.67 4.57 5.42
C SER A 35 -4.67 4.69 4.28
N ILE A 36 -4.76 5.81 3.56
CA ILE A 36 -3.80 6.25 2.54
C ILE A 36 -3.37 7.67 2.89
N ASN A 37 -2.07 7.94 2.82
CA ASN A 37 -1.51 9.27 3.03
C ASN A 37 -0.54 9.61 1.90
N LYS A 38 -0.65 10.80 1.30
CA LYS A 38 0.32 11.31 0.31
C LYS A 38 1.36 12.20 1.01
N SER A 39 2.63 11.91 0.82
CA SER A 39 3.72 12.86 1.07
C SER A 39 4.02 13.63 -0.21
N ILE A 40 3.97 14.96 -0.15
CA ILE A 40 4.29 15.86 -1.27
C ILE A 40 5.69 16.49 -1.13
N ASN A 41 6.57 15.80 -0.42
CA ASN A 41 7.94 16.25 -0.19
C ASN A 41 8.81 16.05 -1.46
N ARG A 42 10.14 16.21 -1.33
CA ARG A 42 11.09 16.13 -2.46
C ARG A 42 10.96 14.86 -3.32
N TYR A 43 10.43 13.78 -2.76
CA TYR A 43 10.05 12.56 -3.44
C TYR A 43 8.59 12.26 -3.11
N PRO A 44 7.65 12.60 -4.01
CA PRO A 44 6.24 12.33 -3.78
C PRO A 44 6.02 10.82 -3.61
N CYS A 45 5.27 10.43 -2.59
CA CYS A 45 4.92 9.04 -2.40
C CYS A 45 3.62 8.92 -1.63
N TRP A 46 2.98 7.77 -1.79
CA TRP A 46 1.81 7.34 -1.06
C TRP A 46 2.22 6.29 -0.05
N SER A 47 1.72 6.42 1.17
CA SER A 47 1.80 5.40 2.21
C SER A 47 0.42 4.78 2.38
N VAL A 48 0.28 3.50 2.08
CA VAL A 48 -0.96 2.74 2.31
C VAL A 48 -0.74 1.86 3.54
N ILE A 49 -1.61 2.02 4.53
CA ILE A 49 -1.49 1.37 5.83
C ILE A 49 -2.55 0.29 5.96
N PHE A 50 -2.14 -0.89 6.38
CA PHE A 50 -2.99 -2.02 6.70
C PHE A 50 -2.83 -2.42 8.17
N GLU A 51 -3.95 -2.69 8.83
CA GLU A 51 -3.97 -3.38 10.11
C GLU A 51 -3.66 -4.87 9.89
N THR A 52 -2.68 -5.38 10.64
CA THR A 52 -2.29 -6.78 10.60
C THR A 52 -3.04 -7.55 11.69
N ARG A 53 -3.73 -8.61 11.30
CA ARG A 53 -4.38 -9.55 12.23
C ARG A 53 -3.85 -10.96 12.01
N THR A 54 -3.86 -11.78 13.05
CA THR A 54 -3.63 -13.24 12.89
C THR A 54 -4.77 -13.86 12.09
N PHE A 55 -4.58 -15.10 11.62
CA PHE A 55 -5.65 -15.86 10.98
C PHE A 55 -6.91 -16.00 11.88
N ASN A 56 -6.73 -16.02 13.19
CA ASN A 56 -7.82 -16.11 14.17
C ASN A 56 -8.48 -14.75 14.48
N GLY A 57 -7.96 -13.65 13.92
CA GLY A 57 -8.53 -12.30 14.06
C GLY A 57 -7.91 -11.44 15.16
N ASP A 58 -6.90 -11.94 15.87
CA ASP A 58 -6.20 -11.18 16.91
C ASP A 58 -5.35 -10.07 16.29
N LEU A 59 -5.36 -8.89 16.91
CA LEU A 59 -4.53 -7.77 16.46
C LEU A 59 -3.05 -8.08 16.69
N VAL A 60 -2.23 -7.87 15.67
CA VAL A 60 -0.77 -7.98 15.74
C VAL A 60 -0.20 -6.58 15.96
N ASP A 61 0.84 -6.49 16.79
CA ASP A 61 1.54 -5.22 17.00
C ASP A 61 2.32 -4.84 15.73
N GLY A 62 1.99 -3.68 15.17
CA GLY A 62 2.58 -3.17 13.93
C GLY A 62 1.65 -3.28 12.71
N PRO A 63 1.40 -2.17 11.98
CA PRO A 63 0.73 -2.22 10.70
C PRO A 63 1.68 -2.73 9.61
N LEU A 64 1.11 -3.21 8.50
CA LEU A 64 1.83 -3.33 7.23
C LEU A 64 1.69 -2.00 6.47
N VAL A 65 2.80 -1.47 5.97
CA VAL A 65 2.88 -0.22 5.22
C VAL A 65 3.44 -0.51 3.82
N LEU A 66 2.69 -0.13 2.80
CA LEU A 66 3.16 -0.10 1.42
C LEU A 66 3.51 1.34 1.04
N GLY A 67 4.74 1.56 0.58
CA GLY A 67 5.16 2.80 -0.06
C GLY A 67 4.99 2.66 -1.57
N ILE A 68 4.24 3.58 -2.17
CA ILE A 68 3.93 3.61 -3.60
C ILE A 68 4.35 4.97 -4.16
N ASP A 69 5.11 5.00 -5.25
CA ASP A 69 5.54 6.26 -5.87
C ASP A 69 4.37 6.98 -6.57
N GLU A 70 4.61 8.19 -7.11
CA GLU A 70 3.58 8.93 -7.85
C GLU A 70 3.06 8.23 -9.12
N TYR A 71 3.70 7.16 -9.59
CA TYR A 71 3.35 6.43 -10.81
C TYR A 71 2.72 5.06 -10.53
N GLY A 72 2.55 4.68 -9.26
CA GLY A 72 1.92 3.43 -8.86
C GLY A 72 2.90 2.26 -8.66
N GLU A 73 4.22 2.49 -8.66
CA GLU A 73 5.21 1.46 -8.36
C GLU A 73 5.35 1.28 -6.84
N ILE A 74 5.29 0.04 -6.36
CA ILE A 74 5.55 -0.28 -4.96
C ILE A 74 7.06 -0.22 -4.73
N ILE A 75 7.50 0.76 -3.95
CA ILE A 75 8.92 1.05 -3.66
C ILE A 75 9.34 0.64 -2.24
N PHE A 76 8.37 0.33 -1.37
CA PHE A 76 8.62 -0.08 0.01
C PHE A 76 7.52 -1.00 0.54
N ILE A 77 7.92 -1.97 1.37
CA ILE A 77 7.04 -2.86 2.13
C ILE A 77 7.67 -3.02 3.51
N GLY A 78 6.94 -2.71 4.58
CA GLY A 78 7.44 -2.89 5.95
C GLY A 78 6.39 -2.71 7.02
#